data_AF-A0A4V1C7N4-F1
#
_entry.id   AF-A0A4V1C7N4-F1
#
_cell.length_a   1.000
_cell.length_b   1.000
_cell.length_c   1.000
_cell.angle_alpha   90.00
_cell.angle_beta   90.00
_cell.angle_gamma   90.00
#
_symmetry.space_group_name_H-M   'P 1'
#
loop_
_entity.id
_entity.type
_entity.pdbx_description
1 polymer ?
#
loop_
_entity_poly.entity_id
_entity_poly.type
_entity_poly.pdbx_seq_one_letter_code
_entity_poly.pdbx_strand_id
1 'polypeptide(L)'
;MQFSVAIFALLSALVAAVDDIPSTSTVCESGLLNSCAKSVDGKSRCLVLGGIPLCATKCQDSEWCPDSCKKKQFANGFCTNGDNPCICTNSDPSVAPK
;
A
#
# COMPACT_ATOMS: atom_id res chain seq x y z
N MET A 1 7.77 -33.62 46.25
CA MET A 1 7.06 -32.63 45.42
C MET A 1 8.09 -31.89 44.59
N GLN A 2 8.11 -32.11 43.27
CA GLN A 2 8.76 -31.21 42.31
C GLN A 2 8.36 -31.67 40.90
N PHE A 3 7.31 -31.04 40.36
CA PHE A 3 7.00 -31.11 38.93
C PHE A 3 7.73 -29.93 38.28
N SER A 4 8.83 -30.23 37.58
CA SER A 4 9.49 -29.29 36.69
C SER A 4 8.58 -29.07 35.48
N VAL A 5 7.81 -27.99 35.49
CA VAL A 5 7.15 -27.47 34.30
C VAL A 5 8.04 -26.36 33.78
N ALA A 6 8.85 -26.68 32.77
CA ALA A 6 9.59 -25.69 32.03
C ALA A 6 9.18 -25.78 30.56
N ILE A 7 9.05 -24.61 29.95
CA ILE A 7 9.15 -24.31 28.51
C ILE A 7 7.98 -24.87 27.65
N PHE A 8 7.24 -24.13 26.83
CA PHE A 8 7.51 -22.94 26.04
C PHE A 8 6.18 -22.19 25.86
N ALA A 9 6.00 -21.04 26.53
CA ALA A 9 5.04 -20.04 26.10
C ALA A 9 5.77 -19.00 25.25
N LEU A 10 6.45 -19.45 24.19
CA LEU A 10 6.72 -18.57 23.05
C LEU A 10 5.39 -18.45 22.31
N LEU A 11 4.45 -17.70 22.89
CA LEU A 11 3.47 -17.05 22.06
C LEU A 11 4.29 -16.15 21.15
N SER A 12 4.44 -16.60 19.91
CA SER A 12 4.71 -15.78 18.76
C SER A 12 3.92 -14.50 18.94
N ALA A 13 4.60 -13.45 19.41
CA ALA A 13 4.16 -12.09 19.19
C ALA A 13 4.29 -11.92 17.68
N LEU A 14 3.31 -12.47 16.95
CA LEU A 14 2.87 -11.91 15.70
C LEU A 14 2.50 -10.50 16.10
N VAL A 15 3.47 -9.61 15.92
CA VAL A 15 3.23 -8.20 15.83
C VAL A 15 2.26 -8.11 14.66
N ALA A 16 0.97 -8.13 14.98
CA ALA A 16 -0.03 -7.53 14.13
C ALA A 16 0.43 -6.07 14.07
N ALA A 17 1.26 -5.77 13.07
CA ALA A 17 1.36 -4.43 12.57
C ALA A 17 -0.09 -4.07 12.29
N VAL A 18 -0.67 -3.28 13.18
CA VAL A 18 -1.95 -2.65 12.94
C VAL A 18 -1.68 -1.86 11.67
N ASP A 19 -2.16 -2.41 10.56
CA ASP A 19 -1.89 -1.99 9.19
C ASP A 19 -2.50 -0.59 9.01
N ASP A 20 -1.82 0.42 9.54
CA ASP A 20 -2.09 1.82 9.22
C ASP A 20 -1.56 2.10 7.82
N ILE A 21 -2.06 1.33 6.85
CA ILE A 21 -1.86 1.58 5.44
C ILE A 21 -2.49 2.94 5.18
N PRO A 22 -1.70 3.94 4.78
CA PRO A 22 -2.21 5.27 4.52
C PRO A 22 -3.16 5.23 3.32
N SER A 23 -4.04 6.21 3.26
CA SER A 23 -4.95 6.38 2.14
C SER A 23 -4.89 7.78 1.59
N THR A 24 -5.20 7.93 0.32
CA THR A 24 -5.32 9.22 -0.34
C THR A 24 -6.34 9.15 -1.47
N SER A 25 -7.00 10.27 -1.72
CA SER A 25 -7.82 10.47 -2.92
C SER A 25 -7.12 11.39 -3.94
N THR A 26 -5.95 11.91 -3.58
CA THR A 26 -5.21 12.87 -4.39
C THR A 26 -4.29 12.15 -5.37
N VAL A 27 -4.42 12.51 -6.63
CA VAL A 27 -3.59 12.03 -7.74
C VAL A 27 -2.66 13.15 -8.20
N CYS A 28 -1.52 12.80 -8.79
CA CYS A 28 -0.57 13.79 -9.26
C CYS A 28 -1.06 14.49 -10.54
N GLU A 29 -0.54 15.69 -10.79
CA GLU A 29 -0.69 16.37 -12.08
C GLU A 29 -0.02 15.61 -13.22
N SER A 30 -0.45 15.87 -14.45
CA SER A 30 -0.03 15.17 -15.67
C SER A 30 1.48 15.08 -15.86
N GLY A 31 2.23 16.13 -15.53
CA GLY A 31 3.69 16.14 -15.66
C GLY A 31 4.38 15.09 -14.79
N LEU A 32 3.96 15.00 -13.52
CA LEU A 32 4.50 14.03 -12.57
C LEU A 32 4.00 12.62 -12.87
N LEU A 33 2.73 12.46 -13.25
CA LEU A 33 2.16 11.18 -13.68
C LEU A 33 3.00 10.54 -14.79
N ASN A 34 3.34 11.32 -15.82
CA ASN A 34 4.10 10.85 -16.98
C ASN A 34 5.58 10.57 -16.67
N SER A 35 6.10 11.08 -15.55
CA SER A 35 7.46 10.78 -15.08
C SER A 35 7.58 9.40 -14.42
N CYS A 36 6.45 8.83 -13.97
CA CYS A 36 6.44 7.53 -13.32
C CYS A 36 6.56 6.39 -14.33
N ALA A 37 7.35 5.37 -13.96
CA ALA A 37 7.49 4.15 -14.73
C ALA A 37 6.12 3.47 -14.94
N LYS A 38 5.94 2.87 -16.11
CA LYS A 38 4.75 2.10 -16.41
C LYS A 38 4.74 0.82 -15.59
N SER A 39 3.60 0.52 -15.00
CA SER A 39 3.33 -0.77 -14.37
C SER A 39 3.20 -1.89 -15.42
N VAL A 40 3.06 -3.14 -14.97
CA VAL A 40 2.89 -4.33 -15.83
C VAL A 40 1.72 -4.26 -16.82
N ASP A 41 0.72 -3.41 -16.57
CA ASP A 41 -0.41 -3.18 -17.46
C ASP A 41 -0.24 -1.96 -18.39
N GLY A 42 0.99 -1.45 -18.51
CA GLY A 42 1.34 -0.37 -19.42
C GLY A 42 0.94 1.04 -18.96
N LYS A 43 0.33 1.18 -17.78
CA LYS A 43 -0.10 2.47 -17.23
C LYS A 43 0.91 3.04 -16.24
N SER A 44 1.24 4.32 -16.39
CA SER A 44 1.90 5.11 -15.35
C SER A 44 0.86 5.54 -14.30
N ARG A 45 1.26 5.59 -13.03
CA ARG A 45 0.38 6.01 -11.93
C ARG A 45 1.12 6.86 -10.94
N CYS A 46 0.43 7.86 -10.38
CA CYS A 46 1.01 8.72 -9.37
C CYS A 46 -0.05 9.17 -8.37
N LEU A 47 0.28 9.02 -7.09
CA LEU A 47 -0.56 9.40 -5.94
C LEU A 47 0.15 10.49 -5.14
N VAL A 48 -0.61 11.33 -4.44
CA VAL A 48 -0.04 12.30 -3.50
C VAL A 48 -0.42 11.91 -2.08
N LEU A 49 0.58 11.70 -1.23
CA LEU A 49 0.40 11.39 0.18
C LEU A 49 1.08 12.46 1.03
N GLY A 50 0.33 13.15 1.88
CA GLY A 50 0.89 14.22 2.72
C GLY A 50 1.52 15.37 1.92
N GLY A 51 1.08 15.61 0.68
CA GLY A 51 1.66 16.60 -0.24
C GLY A 51 2.87 16.10 -1.04
N ILE A 52 3.33 14.87 -0.82
CA ILE A 52 4.47 14.28 -1.52
C ILE A 52 3.95 13.42 -2.69
N PRO A 53 4.40 13.68 -3.93
CA PRO A 53 4.05 12.84 -5.07
C PRO A 53 4.84 11.53 -5.04
N LEU A 54 4.15 10.41 -5.25
CA LEU A 54 4.69 9.06 -5.19
C LEU A 54 4.28 8.29 -6.44
N CYS A 55 5.25 7.61 -7.07
CA CYS A 55 4.95 6.74 -8.19
C CYS A 55 4.34 5.45 -7.68
N ALA A 56 3.21 5.08 -8.29
CA ALA A 56 2.44 3.91 -7.91
C ALA A 56 2.50 2.82 -9.00
N THR A 57 2.44 1.56 -8.60
CA THR A 57 2.40 0.42 -9.50
C THR A 57 1.41 -0.62 -8.99
N LYS A 58 0.96 -1.51 -9.88
CA LYS A 58 0.33 -2.75 -9.43
C LYS A 58 1.38 -3.58 -8.71
N CYS A 59 1.05 -4.09 -7.53
CA CYS A 59 1.91 -5.00 -6.79
C CYS A 59 2.07 -6.30 -7.61
N GLN A 60 3.31 -6.63 -8.01
CA GLN A 60 3.59 -7.75 -8.92
C GLN A 60 3.25 -9.11 -8.31
N ASP A 61 3.57 -9.31 -7.03
CA ASP A 61 3.57 -10.64 -6.40
C ASP A 61 2.68 -10.72 -5.15
N SER A 62 1.90 -9.68 -4.88
CA SER A 62 1.19 -9.59 -3.60
C SER A 62 -0.18 -8.94 -3.73
N GLU A 63 -1.21 -9.75 -3.47
CA GLU A 63 -2.57 -9.27 -3.28
C GLU A 63 -2.78 -8.63 -1.89
N TRP A 64 -1.75 -8.62 -1.01
CA TRP A 64 -1.90 -8.05 0.34
C TRP A 64 -2.34 -6.60 0.32
N CYS A 65 -1.72 -5.75 -0.51
CA CYS A 65 -2.05 -4.34 -0.57
C CYS A 65 -3.50 -4.10 -1.04
N PRO A 66 -3.93 -4.61 -2.19
CA PRO A 66 -5.33 -4.46 -2.60
C PRO A 66 -6.31 -5.09 -1.60
N ASP A 67 -6.00 -6.24 -1.00
CA ASP A 67 -6.92 -6.90 -0.06
C ASP A 67 -7.02 -6.19 1.29
N SER A 68 -5.90 -5.70 1.82
CA SER A 68 -5.90 -4.87 3.03
C SER A 68 -6.65 -3.55 2.78
N CYS A 69 -6.51 -2.94 1.61
CA CYS A 69 -7.27 -1.75 1.24
C CYS A 69 -8.77 -2.02 1.09
N LYS A 70 -9.17 -3.16 0.51
CA LYS A 70 -10.58 -3.59 0.47
C LYS A 70 -11.17 -3.78 1.86
N LYS A 71 -10.43 -4.38 2.80
CA LYS A 71 -10.87 -4.50 4.21
C LYS A 71 -11.13 -3.14 4.84
N LYS A 72 -10.38 -2.11 4.43
CA LYS A 72 -10.56 -0.70 4.82
C LYS A 72 -11.59 0.06 3.95
N GLN A 73 -12.39 -0.65 3.14
CA GLN A 73 -13.44 -0.09 2.27
C GLN A 73 -12.93 0.83 1.14
N PHE A 74 -11.68 0.66 0.71
CA PHE A 74 -11.15 1.31 -0.50
C PHE A 74 -11.29 0.40 -1.72
N ALA A 75 -11.54 1.02 -2.88
CA ALA A 75 -11.68 0.31 -4.14
C ALA A 75 -10.35 -0.31 -4.61
N ASN A 76 -9.22 0.37 -4.35
CA ASN A 76 -7.91 -0.03 -4.84
C ASN A 76 -6.82 0.11 -3.77
N GLY A 77 -5.78 -0.71 -3.93
CA GLY A 77 -4.48 -0.56 -3.25
C GLY A 77 -3.36 -0.64 -4.27
N PHE A 78 -2.38 0.26 -4.17
CA PHE A 78 -1.22 0.30 -5.06
C PHE A 78 0.08 0.27 -4.26
N CYS A 79 1.08 -0.39 -4.82
CA CYS A 79 2.44 -0.36 -4.31
C CYS A 79 3.11 0.95 -4.73
N THR A 80 3.96 1.52 -3.87
CA THR A 80 4.66 2.77 -4.19
C THR A 80 6.16 2.67 -3.95
N ASN A 81 6.91 3.62 -4.52
CA ASN A 81 8.35 3.76 -4.32
C ASN A 81 8.72 4.67 -3.13
N GLY A 82 7.74 5.11 -2.33
CA GLY A 82 7.97 5.95 -1.15
C GLY A 82 8.16 5.13 0.14
N ASP A 83 8.15 5.84 1.27
CA ASP A 83 8.28 5.24 2.61
C ASP A 83 7.11 4.31 2.99
N ASN A 84 5.99 4.40 2.24
CA ASN A 84 4.81 3.58 2.42
C ASN A 84 4.70 2.57 1.27
N PRO A 85 4.93 1.26 1.53
CA PRO A 85 4.97 0.26 0.47
C PRO A 85 3.58 -0.01 -0.12
N CYS A 86 2.50 0.40 0.56
CA CYS A 86 1.11 0.29 0.09
C CYS A 86 0.36 1.59 0.40
N ILE A 87 -0.47 2.03 -0.55
CA ILE A 87 -1.41 3.15 -0.36
C ILE A 87 -2.78 2.75 -0.87
N CYS A 88 -3.82 3.01 -0.06
CA CYS A 88 -5.21 2.79 -0.43
C CYS A 88 -5.82 4.01 -1.12
N THR A 89 -6.65 3.79 -2.14
CA THR A 89 -7.30 4.89 -2.85
C THR A 89 -8.61 4.46 -3.51
N ASN A 90 -9.52 5.42 -3.66
CA ASN A 90 -10.72 5.29 -4.49
C ASN A 90 -10.56 5.97 -5.87
N SER A 91 -9.47 6.71 -6.07
CA SER A 91 -9.18 7.41 -7.32
C SER A 91 -8.49 6.46 -8.31
N ASP A 92 -8.61 6.72 -9.62
CA ASP A 92 -7.76 6.07 -10.62
C ASP A 92 -6.46 6.88 -10.78
N PRO A 93 -5.32 6.44 -10.22
CA PRO A 93 -4.08 7.19 -10.29
C PRO A 93 -3.42 7.14 -11.66
N SER A 94 -4.01 6.48 -12.65
CA SER A 94 -3.56 6.51 -14.05
C SER A 94 -4.14 7.67 -14.86
N VAL A 95 -5.02 8.48 -14.25
CA VAL A 95 -5.65 9.64 -14.88
C VAL A 95 -5.36 10.87 -14.04
N ALA A 96 -4.66 11.84 -14.63
CA ALA A 96 -4.41 13.12 -13.99
C ALA A 96 -5.72 13.94 -13.90
N PRO A 97 -5.87 14.80 -12.88
CA PRO A 97 -7.01 15.69 -12.78
C PRO A 97 -7.00 16.68 -13.98
N LYS A 98 -8.19 16.99 -14.50
CA LYS A 98 -8.38 17.96 -15.59
C LYS A 98 -8.20 19.39 -15.11
#